data_AF-A0A2W5CRG1-F1
#
_entry.id   AF-A0A2W5CRG1-F1
#
_cell.length_a   1.000
_cell.length_b   1.000
_cell.length_c   1.000
_cell.angle_alpha   90.00
_cell.angle_beta   90.00
_cell.angle_gamma   90.00
#
_symmetry.space_group_name_H-M   'P 1'
#
loop_
_entity.id
_entity.type
_entity.pdbx_description
1 polymer ?
#
loop_
_entity_poly.entity_id
_entity_poly.type
_entity_poly.pdbx_seq_one_letter_code
_entity_poly.pdbx_strand_id
1 'polypeptide(L)'
;VKAVSTMTNRNLDDLAGKALMADGMSTVLAGSGGGSGTTTYAENIGVMAATKVYSSAAYWVAAATAIVLAFIPKFGAAILTIPVGVLGGATLVLYGMIGLLGVRIWMDNEVSLTDPVNLTAAAVAMIVGIGNLTLNVGSIPMEGIAWGSVGIILGYPVLRYLYDNFGEGRYISRR
;
A
#
# COMPACT_ATOMS: atom_id res chain seq x y z
N VAL A 1 5.94 6.16 3.63
CA VAL A 1 6.91 6.49 4.72
C VAL A 1 7.81 5.31 5.07
N LYS A 2 7.29 4.18 5.56
CA LYS A 2 8.11 3.02 5.95
C LYS A 2 9.08 2.52 4.88
N ALA A 3 8.61 2.30 3.63
CA ALA A 3 9.49 1.86 2.55
C ALA A 3 10.66 2.84 2.27
N VAL A 4 10.40 4.16 2.31
CA VAL A 4 11.45 5.18 2.13
C VAL A 4 12.38 5.27 3.34
N SER A 5 11.85 5.09 4.55
CA SER A 5 12.62 5.02 5.80
C SER A 5 13.66 3.90 5.74
N THR A 6 13.28 2.71 5.27
CA THR A 6 14.20 1.59 5.06
C THR A 6 15.27 1.91 4.01
N MET A 7 14.90 2.51 2.86
CA MET A 7 15.85 2.80 1.78
C MET A 7 16.84 3.92 2.12
N THR A 8 16.40 4.90 2.92
CA THR A 8 17.23 6.03 3.35
C THR A 8 17.98 5.76 4.65
N ASN A 9 17.71 4.63 5.31
CA ASN A 9 18.22 4.28 6.64
C ASN A 9 18.02 5.39 7.69
N ARG A 10 16.86 6.06 7.60
CA ARG A 10 16.47 7.16 8.48
C ARG A 10 15.09 6.86 9.04
N ASN A 11 14.90 7.06 10.35
CA ASN A 11 13.56 7.02 10.93
C ASN A 11 12.76 8.22 10.42
N LEU A 12 11.64 7.96 9.76
CA LEU A 12 10.71 8.96 9.21
C LEU A 12 9.31 8.83 9.81
N ASP A 13 9.16 8.09 10.90
CA ASP A 13 7.84 7.83 11.51
C ASP A 13 7.19 9.12 12.03
N ASP A 14 7.99 10.10 12.41
CA ASP A 14 7.54 11.45 12.77
C ASP A 14 6.84 12.18 11.61
N LEU A 15 7.14 11.80 10.37
CA LEU A 15 6.51 12.34 9.16
C LEU A 15 5.26 11.58 8.72
N ALA A 16 4.93 10.44 9.34
CA ALA A 16 3.80 9.61 8.93
C ALA A 16 2.47 10.38 8.96
N GLY A 17 2.20 11.10 10.05
CA GLY A 17 0.99 11.92 10.17
C GLY A 17 0.93 13.04 9.12
N LYS A 18 2.04 13.74 8.91
CA LYS A 18 2.14 14.80 7.88
C LYS A 18 1.93 14.24 6.47
N ALA A 19 2.50 13.07 6.18
CA ALA A 19 2.36 12.41 4.89
C ALA A 19 0.89 12.01 4.63
N LEU A 20 0.21 11.44 5.62
CA LEU A 20 -1.22 11.09 5.51
C LEU A 20 -2.11 12.33 5.32
N MET A 21 -1.85 13.39 6.08
CA MET A 21 -2.59 14.66 5.91
C MET A 21 -2.36 15.27 4.53
N ALA A 22 -1.11 15.28 4.05
CA ALA A 22 -0.78 15.78 2.72
C ALA A 22 -1.47 14.97 1.61
N ASP A 23 -1.54 13.64 1.75
CA ASP A 23 -2.23 12.76 0.80
C ASP A 23 -3.74 13.00 0.76
N GLY A 24 -4.35 13.18 1.95
CA GLY A 24 -5.75 13.57 2.08
C GLY A 24 -6.05 14.94 1.48
N MET A 25 -5.21 15.94 1.74
CA MET A 25 -5.35 17.28 1.15
C MET A 25 -5.21 17.24 -0.38
N SER A 26 -4.22 16.50 -0.89
CA SER A 26 -4.03 16.27 -2.33
C SER A 26 -5.28 15.64 -2.95
N THR A 27 -5.85 14.62 -2.29
CA THR A 27 -7.06 13.95 -2.73
C THR A 27 -8.27 14.90 -2.76
N VAL A 28 -8.44 15.75 -1.74
CA VAL A 28 -9.50 16.76 -1.70
C VAL A 28 -9.36 17.75 -2.86
N LEU A 29 -8.14 18.24 -3.11
CA LEU A 29 -7.87 19.15 -4.22
C LEU A 29 -8.12 18.48 -5.57
N ALA A 30 -7.63 17.26 -5.77
CA ALA A 30 -7.86 16.49 -7.00
C ALA A 30 -9.36 16.25 -7.22
N GLY A 31 -10.08 15.77 -6.21
CA GLY A 31 -11.52 15.54 -6.27
C GLY A 31 -12.32 16.82 -6.54
N SER A 32 -11.92 17.96 -5.96
CA SER A 32 -12.56 19.26 -6.24
C SER A 32 -12.42 19.71 -7.70
N GLY A 33 -11.35 19.28 -8.37
CA GLY A 33 -11.11 19.51 -9.80
C GLY A 33 -11.67 18.40 -10.72
N GLY A 34 -12.43 17.44 -10.18
CA GLY A 34 -12.95 16.30 -10.95
C GLY A 34 -11.95 15.17 -11.21
N GLY A 35 -10.80 15.18 -10.51
CA GLY A 35 -9.80 14.12 -10.54
C GLY A 35 -10.15 12.92 -9.65
N SER A 36 -9.29 11.91 -9.66
CA SER A 36 -9.39 10.71 -8.81
C SER A 36 -8.63 10.88 -7.49
N GLY A 37 -8.86 9.95 -6.55
CA GLY A 37 -8.07 9.87 -5.33
C GLY A 37 -6.58 9.71 -5.63
N THR A 38 -5.73 10.43 -4.88
CA THR A 38 -4.28 10.39 -5.05
C THR A 38 -3.64 9.52 -3.98
N THR A 39 -2.49 8.93 -4.28
CA THR A 39 -1.68 8.24 -3.30
C THR A 39 -0.20 8.24 -3.69
N THR A 40 0.67 7.79 -2.79
CA THR A 40 2.10 7.62 -3.09
C THR A 40 2.31 6.37 -3.96
N TYR A 41 2.91 6.54 -5.13
CA TYR A 41 3.15 5.45 -6.09
C TYR A 41 4.34 4.56 -5.69
N ALA A 42 4.12 3.25 -5.75
CA ALA A 42 5.10 2.18 -5.49
C ALA A 42 6.30 2.24 -6.44
N GLU A 43 6.06 2.61 -7.69
CA GLU A 43 7.02 2.69 -8.78
C GLU A 43 8.05 3.78 -8.53
N ASN A 44 7.59 4.92 -8.02
CA ASN A 44 8.47 6.04 -7.68
C ASN A 44 9.44 5.66 -6.55
N ILE A 45 8.98 4.84 -5.60
CA ILE A 45 9.82 4.27 -4.55
C ILE A 45 10.83 3.28 -5.15
N GLY A 46 10.43 2.48 -6.15
CA GLY A 46 11.32 1.60 -6.90
C GLY A 46 12.43 2.34 -7.65
N VAL A 47 12.09 3.43 -8.34
CA VAL A 47 13.08 4.29 -9.04
C VAL A 47 14.05 4.92 -8.05
N MET A 48 13.55 5.37 -6.89
CA MET A 48 14.38 5.91 -5.82
C MET A 48 15.38 4.87 -5.28
N ALA A 49 14.94 3.62 -5.09
CA ALA A 49 15.81 2.52 -4.68
C ALA A 49 16.92 2.23 -5.69
N ALA A 50 16.60 2.27 -6.99
CA ALA A 50 17.55 1.96 -8.06
C ALA A 50 18.54 3.11 -8.32
N THR A 51 18.05 4.34 -8.35
CA THR A 51 18.86 5.53 -8.68
C THR A 51 19.62 6.08 -7.48
N LYS A 52 19.23 5.71 -6.25
CA LYS A 52 19.73 6.30 -4.99
C LYS A 52 19.56 7.83 -4.92
N VAL A 53 18.63 8.39 -5.68
CA VAL A 53 18.29 9.81 -5.65
C VAL A 53 17.07 10.01 -4.76
N TYR A 54 17.32 10.48 -3.54
CA TYR A 54 16.29 10.72 -2.50
C TYR A 54 15.86 12.20 -2.40
N SER A 55 16.23 13.01 -3.38
CA SER A 55 16.00 14.47 -3.36
C SER A 55 14.53 14.81 -3.63
N SER A 56 13.93 15.65 -2.77
CA SER A 56 12.60 16.22 -3.00
C SER A 56 12.54 17.15 -4.22
N ALA A 57 13.67 17.69 -4.67
CA ALA A 57 13.75 18.55 -5.85
C ALA A 57 13.32 17.82 -7.13
N ALA A 58 13.61 16.52 -7.24
CA ALA A 58 13.20 15.72 -8.39
C ALA A 58 11.67 15.66 -8.54
N TYR A 59 10.95 15.62 -7.41
CA TYR A 59 9.48 15.62 -7.40
C TYR A 59 8.88 16.95 -7.82
N TRP A 60 9.53 18.08 -7.50
CA TRP A 60 9.09 19.40 -7.99
C TRP A 60 9.20 19.50 -9.51
N VAL A 61 10.30 19.01 -10.09
CA VAL A 61 10.50 18.99 -11.54
C VAL A 61 9.48 18.07 -12.21
N ALA A 62 9.25 16.87 -11.65
CA ALA A 62 8.25 15.93 -12.14
C ALA A 62 6.82 16.52 -12.07
N ALA A 63 6.45 17.16 -10.97
CA ALA A 63 5.14 17.79 -10.80
C ALA A 63 4.94 18.94 -11.79
N ALA A 64 5.92 19.84 -11.95
CA ALA A 64 5.85 20.93 -12.91
C ALA A 64 5.71 20.40 -14.35
N THR A 65 6.48 19.37 -14.69
CA THR A 65 6.41 18.71 -16.01
C THR A 65 5.03 18.09 -16.24
N ALA A 66 4.49 17.38 -15.26
CA ALA A 66 3.16 16.77 -15.34
C ALA A 66 2.06 17.82 -15.53
N ILE A 67 2.11 18.94 -14.80
CA ILE A 67 1.17 20.06 -14.95
C ILE A 67 1.25 20.61 -16.38
N VAL A 68 2.46 20.90 -16.88
CA VAL A 68 2.63 21.42 -18.24
C VAL A 68 2.07 20.45 -19.28
N LEU A 69 2.38 19.16 -19.17
CA LEU A 69 1.89 18.13 -20.08
C LEU A 69 0.36 17.97 -20.02
N ALA A 70 -0.25 18.14 -18.85
CA ALA A 70 -1.70 18.08 -18.69
C ALA A 70 -2.44 19.17 -19.48
N PHE A 71 -1.82 20.34 -19.68
CA PHE A 71 -2.37 21.43 -20.50
C PHE A 71 -2.10 21.28 -22.00
N ILE A 72 -1.41 20.23 -22.45
CA ILE A 72 -1.12 19.99 -23.87
C ILE A 72 -2.13 18.97 -24.43
N PRO A 73 -3.14 19.39 -25.22
CA PRO A 73 -4.17 18.48 -25.71
C PRO A 73 -3.62 17.37 -26.62
N LYS A 74 -2.54 17.66 -27.37
CA LYS A 74 -1.86 16.68 -28.22
C LYS A 74 -1.24 15.55 -27.41
N PHE A 75 -0.74 15.83 -26.21
CA PHE A 75 -0.20 14.81 -25.33
C PHE A 75 -1.30 13.89 -24.79
N GLY A 76 -2.44 14.46 -24.39
CA GLY A 76 -3.63 13.69 -24.04
C GLY A 76 -4.11 12.79 -25.18
N ALA A 77 -4.14 13.32 -26.42
CA ALA A 77 -4.48 12.53 -27.60
C ALA A 77 -3.50 11.37 -27.83
N ALA A 78 -2.20 11.57 -27.62
CA ALA A 78 -1.20 10.52 -27.73
C ALA A 78 -1.42 9.40 -26.70
N ILE A 79 -1.79 9.73 -25.45
CA ILE A 79 -2.13 8.72 -24.43
C ILE A 79 -3.31 7.85 -24.88
N LEU A 80 -4.31 8.45 -25.51
CA LEU A 80 -5.48 7.72 -26.03
C LEU A 80 -5.16 6.79 -27.21
N THR A 81 -4.00 6.95 -27.85
CA THR A 81 -3.54 6.01 -28.89
C THR A 81 -2.91 4.74 -28.33
N ILE A 82 -2.63 4.67 -27.02
CA ILE A 82 -1.99 3.52 -26.40
C ILE A 82 -2.95 2.32 -26.45
N PRO A 83 -2.52 1.17 -26.99
CA PRO A 83 -3.36 -0.03 -27.06
C PRO A 83 -3.74 -0.51 -25.66
N VAL A 84 -4.98 -0.98 -25.51
CA VAL A 84 -5.52 -1.49 -24.23
C VAL A 84 -4.67 -2.62 -23.66
N GLY A 85 -4.09 -3.47 -24.50
CA GLY A 85 -3.18 -4.54 -24.05
C GLY A 85 -1.90 -4.03 -23.39
N VAL A 86 -1.37 -2.88 -23.83
CA VAL A 86 -0.19 -2.25 -23.22
C VAL A 86 -0.55 -1.66 -21.86
N LEU A 87 -1.70 -0.99 -21.78
CA LEU A 87 -2.20 -0.46 -20.50
C LEU A 87 -2.46 -1.59 -19.50
N GLY A 88 -3.05 -2.71 -19.94
CA GLY A 88 -3.26 -3.89 -19.10
C GLY A 88 -1.96 -4.54 -18.62
N GLY A 89 -0.95 -4.64 -19.49
CA GLY A 89 0.37 -5.13 -19.11
C GLY A 89 1.06 -4.21 -18.10
N ALA A 90 0.97 -2.89 -18.30
CA ALA A 90 1.50 -1.91 -17.37
C ALA A 90 0.82 -2.05 -16.00
N THR A 91 -0.52 -2.02 -15.93
CA THR A 91 -1.25 -2.12 -14.65
C THR A 91 -0.99 -3.43 -13.93
N LEU A 92 -0.82 -4.55 -14.64
CA LEU A 92 -0.43 -5.83 -14.05
C LEU A 92 0.92 -5.73 -13.32
N VAL A 93 1.90 -5.07 -13.93
CA VAL A 93 3.21 -4.84 -13.31
C VAL A 93 3.07 -3.93 -12.08
N LEU A 94 2.32 -2.83 -12.18
CA LEU A 94 2.07 -1.90 -11.07
C LEU A 94 1.43 -2.62 -9.86
N TYR A 95 0.32 -3.34 -10.10
CA TYR A 95 -0.39 -4.07 -9.04
C TYR A 95 0.44 -5.21 -8.44
N GLY A 96 1.22 -5.92 -9.27
CA GLY A 96 2.16 -6.92 -8.79
C GLY A 96 3.25 -6.33 -7.88
N MET A 97 3.80 -5.17 -8.23
CA MET A 97 4.78 -4.47 -7.40
C MET A 97 4.19 -3.99 -6.07
N ILE A 98 2.94 -3.47 -6.07
CA ILE A 98 2.26 -3.07 -4.83
C ILE A 98 2.13 -4.26 -3.87
N GLY A 99 1.72 -5.43 -4.37
CA GLY A 99 1.65 -6.65 -3.57
C GLY A 99 3.00 -7.08 -2.98
N LEU A 100 4.05 -7.09 -3.80
CA LEU A 100 5.41 -7.45 -3.36
C LEU A 100 6.01 -6.43 -2.37
N LEU A 101 5.67 -5.15 -2.49
CA LEU A 101 6.07 -4.15 -1.49
C LEU A 101 5.47 -4.45 -0.11
N GLY A 102 4.24 -4.97 -0.05
CA GLY A 102 3.64 -5.44 1.21
C GLY A 102 4.46 -6.56 1.85
N VAL A 103 4.84 -7.57 1.07
CA VAL A 103 5.72 -8.67 1.53
C VAL A 103 7.07 -8.14 2.00
N ARG A 104 7.65 -7.21 1.25
CA ARG A 104 8.92 -6.58 1.60
C ARG A 104 8.85 -5.86 2.94
N ILE A 105 7.74 -5.16 3.25
CA ILE A 105 7.56 -4.52 4.55
C ILE A 105 7.62 -5.55 5.68
N TRP A 106 7.00 -6.73 5.53
CA TRP A 106 7.08 -7.80 6.53
C TRP A 106 8.50 -8.33 6.70
N MET A 107 9.22 -8.53 5.59
CA MET A 107 10.62 -8.97 5.62
C MET A 107 11.53 -7.94 6.29
N ASP A 108 11.40 -6.67 5.94
CA ASP A 108 12.21 -5.57 6.48
C ASP A 108 11.96 -5.34 7.98
N ASN A 109 10.78 -5.73 8.50
CA ASN A 109 10.44 -5.68 9.92
C ASN A 109 10.62 -7.04 10.64
N GLU A 110 11.29 -8.00 10.00
CA GLU A 110 11.60 -9.32 10.57
C GLU A 110 10.35 -10.06 11.10
N VAL A 111 9.22 -9.91 10.43
CA VAL A 111 7.97 -10.58 10.81
C VAL A 111 8.14 -12.09 10.65
N SER A 112 8.12 -12.81 11.78
CA SER A 112 8.17 -14.27 11.76
C SER A 112 6.86 -14.87 11.26
N LEU A 113 6.92 -15.50 10.08
CA LEU A 113 5.84 -16.31 9.52
C LEU A 113 5.88 -17.78 9.97
N THR A 114 6.82 -18.15 10.86
CA THR A 114 6.77 -19.44 11.57
C THR A 114 5.88 -19.34 12.82
N ASP A 115 5.60 -18.13 13.29
CA ASP A 115 4.61 -17.89 14.32
C ASP A 115 3.19 -18.19 13.76
N PRO A 116 2.45 -19.14 14.35
CA PRO A 116 1.14 -19.55 13.84
C PRO A 116 0.15 -18.38 13.76
N VAL A 117 0.22 -17.42 14.69
CA VAL A 117 -0.70 -16.28 14.73
C VAL A 117 -0.42 -15.33 13.58
N ASN A 118 0.85 -14.99 13.36
CA ASN A 118 1.25 -14.13 12.25
C ASN A 118 0.97 -14.78 10.89
N LEU A 119 1.30 -16.06 10.74
CA LEU A 119 1.04 -16.81 9.51
C LEU A 119 -0.46 -16.87 9.19
N THR A 120 -1.28 -17.23 10.17
CA THR A 120 -2.73 -17.33 9.98
C THR A 120 -3.34 -15.98 9.65
N ALA A 121 -2.94 -14.91 10.35
CA ALA A 121 -3.42 -13.57 10.08
C ALA A 121 -3.04 -13.10 8.67
N ALA A 122 -1.78 -13.27 8.27
CA ALA A 122 -1.33 -12.90 6.93
C ALA A 122 -2.05 -13.69 5.83
N ALA A 123 -2.22 -15.01 6.01
CA ALA A 123 -2.90 -15.88 5.05
C ALA A 123 -4.37 -15.48 4.87
N VAL A 124 -5.11 -15.28 5.97
CA VAL A 124 -6.51 -14.87 5.92
C VAL A 124 -6.64 -13.49 5.27
N ALA A 125 -5.79 -12.53 5.65
CA ALA A 125 -5.80 -11.18 5.06
C ALA A 125 -5.63 -11.23 3.54
N MET A 126 -4.68 -12.03 3.06
CA MET A 126 -4.41 -12.17 1.62
C MET A 126 -5.57 -12.82 0.88
N ILE A 127 -6.15 -13.91 1.39
CA ILE A 127 -7.26 -14.59 0.72
C ILE A 127 -8.51 -13.71 0.69
N VAL A 128 -8.82 -13.03 1.79
CA VAL A 128 -9.98 -12.13 1.87
C VAL A 128 -9.82 -10.94 0.92
N GLY A 129 -8.62 -10.35 0.84
CA GLY A 129 -8.32 -9.24 -0.05
C GLY A 129 -8.30 -9.64 -1.53
N ILE A 130 -7.50 -10.66 -1.90
CA ILE A 130 -7.31 -11.10 -3.30
C ILE A 130 -8.58 -11.78 -3.83
N GLY A 131 -9.23 -12.60 -3.02
CA GLY A 131 -10.46 -13.31 -3.38
C GLY A 131 -11.71 -12.43 -3.37
N ASN A 132 -11.57 -11.15 -3.00
CA ASN A 132 -12.65 -10.19 -2.83
C ASN A 132 -13.85 -10.78 -2.08
N LEU A 133 -13.61 -11.33 -0.89
CA LEU A 133 -14.67 -11.92 -0.07
C LEU A 133 -15.59 -10.81 0.45
N THR A 134 -16.62 -10.50 -0.34
CA THR A 134 -17.60 -9.46 -0.05
C THR A 134 -18.62 -9.95 0.96
N LEU A 135 -18.80 -9.18 2.03
CA LEU A 135 -19.89 -9.37 2.98
C LEU A 135 -20.92 -8.26 2.82
N ASN A 136 -22.18 -8.66 2.64
CA ASN A 136 -23.28 -7.70 2.57
C ASN A 136 -23.83 -7.48 3.97
N VAL A 137 -23.49 -6.34 4.57
CA VAL A 137 -24.05 -5.93 5.87
C VAL A 137 -25.26 -5.05 5.58
N GLY A 138 -26.44 -5.66 5.57
CA GLY A 138 -27.67 -5.00 5.13
C GLY A 138 -27.60 -4.65 3.64
N SER A 139 -27.71 -3.36 3.31
CA SER A 139 -27.65 -2.84 1.94
C SER A 139 -26.26 -2.36 1.51
N ILE A 140 -25.25 -2.43 2.38
CA ILE A 140 -23.89 -1.95 2.09
C ILE A 140 -22.99 -3.16 1.80
N PRO A 141 -22.50 -3.32 0.55
CA PRO A 141 -21.49 -4.33 0.26
C PRO A 141 -20.16 -3.89 0.86
N MET A 142 -19.62 -4.68 1.79
CA MET A 142 -18.24 -4.53 2.26
C MET A 142 -17.33 -5.41 1.41
N GLU A 143 -16.51 -4.77 0.58
CA GLU A 143 -15.53 -5.45 -0.27
C GLU A 143 -14.42 -6.12 0.56
N GLY A 144 -13.75 -7.10 -0.05
CA GLY A 144 -12.80 -7.97 0.64
C GLY A 144 -11.68 -7.20 1.34
N ILE A 145 -11.14 -6.14 0.74
CA ILE A 145 -10.09 -5.34 1.38
C ILE A 145 -10.61 -4.65 2.65
N ALA A 146 -11.82 -4.08 2.60
CA ALA A 146 -12.40 -3.34 3.73
C ALA A 146 -12.72 -4.28 4.89
N TRP A 147 -13.48 -5.35 4.64
CA TRP A 147 -13.84 -6.30 5.70
C TRP A 147 -12.64 -7.11 6.19
N GLY A 148 -11.74 -7.52 5.28
CA GLY A 148 -10.50 -8.21 5.65
C GLY A 148 -9.62 -7.39 6.58
N SER A 149 -9.48 -6.09 6.32
CA SER A 149 -8.72 -5.20 7.21
C SER A 149 -9.35 -5.10 8.60
N VAL A 150 -10.66 -4.91 8.68
CA VAL A 150 -11.39 -4.88 9.97
C VAL A 150 -11.24 -6.21 10.72
N GLY A 151 -11.40 -7.33 10.01
CA GLY A 151 -11.27 -8.68 10.56
C GLY A 151 -9.88 -8.95 11.13
N ILE A 152 -8.82 -8.46 10.49
CA ILE A 152 -7.45 -8.62 10.99
C ILE A 152 -7.15 -7.68 12.16
N ILE A 153 -7.58 -6.41 12.09
CA ILE A 153 -7.37 -5.44 13.19
C ILE A 153 -8.02 -5.93 14.48
N LEU A 154 -9.22 -6.52 14.40
CA LEU A 154 -9.92 -7.06 15.55
C LEU A 154 -9.49 -8.49 15.90
N GLY A 155 -9.25 -9.32 14.89
CA GLY A 155 -8.94 -10.73 15.06
C GLY A 155 -7.52 -11.01 15.52
N TYR A 156 -6.53 -10.26 15.04
CA TYR A 156 -5.12 -10.48 15.39
C TYR A 156 -4.85 -10.34 16.90
N PRO A 157 -5.30 -9.28 17.60
CA PRO A 157 -5.12 -9.18 19.06
C PRO A 157 -5.78 -10.32 19.83
N VAL A 158 -6.96 -10.75 19.39
CA VAL A 158 -7.69 -11.87 20.02
C VAL A 158 -6.95 -13.18 19.81
N LEU A 159 -6.53 -13.47 18.58
CA LEU A 159 -5.74 -14.66 18.25
C LEU A 159 -4.43 -14.68 19.04
N ARG A 160 -3.76 -13.53 19.16
CA ARG A 160 -2.53 -13.41 19.94
C ARG A 160 -2.78 -13.67 21.42
N TYR A 161 -3.83 -13.05 21.98
CA TYR A 161 -4.24 -13.28 23.36
C TYR A 161 -4.54 -14.76 23.63
N LEU A 162 -5.27 -15.43 22.75
CA LEU A 162 -5.57 -16.85 22.88
C LEU A 162 -4.33 -17.73 22.74
N TYR A 163 -3.41 -17.41 21.84
CA TYR A 163 -2.18 -18.16 21.66
C TYR A 163 -1.27 -18.07 22.88
N ASP A 164 -1.09 -16.88 23.44
CA ASP A 164 -0.22 -16.64 24.60
C ASP A 164 -0.87 -17.16 25.89
N ASN A 165 -2.19 -17.00 26.05
CA ASN A 165 -2.88 -17.38 27.28
C ASN A 165 -3.51 -18.76 27.28
N PHE A 166 -3.72 -19.42 26.14
CA PHE A 166 -4.35 -20.75 26.03
C PHE A 166 -3.63 -21.73 25.12
N GLY A 167 -2.83 -21.25 24.18
CA GLY A 167 -2.14 -22.06 23.18
C GLY A 167 -0.71 -22.41 23.54
N GLU A 168 0.04 -22.80 22.50
CA GLU A 168 1.42 -23.27 22.60
C GLU A 168 2.41 -22.14 22.96
N GLY A 169 2.02 -20.88 22.82
CA GLY A 169 2.84 -19.72 23.21
C GLY A 169 3.21 -19.74 24.70
N ARG A 170 2.37 -20.35 25.54
CA ARG A 170 2.65 -20.59 26.97
C ARG A 170 3.96 -21.35 27.21
N TYR A 171 4.35 -22.25 26.31
CA TYR A 171 5.53 -23.11 26.47
C TYR A 171 6.82 -22.44 26.01
N ILE A 172 6.72 -21.43 25.13
CA ILE A 172 7.87 -20.70 24.59
C ILE A 172 8.34 -19.62 25.58
N SER A 173 7.41 -18.98 26.30
CA SER A 173 7.71 -17.94 27.30
C SER A 173 8.36 -18.46 28.60
N ARG A 174 8.38 -19.78 28.84
CA ARG A 174 8.91 -20.42 30.07
C ARG A 174 10.30 -21.06 29.88
N ARG A 175 10.98 -20.81 28.76
CA ARG A 175 12.41 -21.11 28.55
C ARG A 175 13.18 -19.82 28.42
#